data_AF-A0A5C4SHB3-F1
#
_entry.id   AF-A0A5C4SHB3-F1
#
_cell.length_a   1.000
_cell.length_b   1.000
_cell.length_c   1.000
_cell.angle_alpha   90.00
_cell.angle_beta   90.00
_cell.angle_gamma   90.00
#
_symmetry.space_group_name_H-M   'P 1'
#
loop_
_entity.id
_entity.type
_entity.pdbx_description
1 polymer ?
#
loop_
_entity_poly.entity_id
_entity_poly.type
_entity_poly.pdbx_seq_one_letter_code
_entity_poly.pdbx_strand_id
1 'polypeptide(L)'
;MNQDKEFIHKLKQIVLNNLTNEQFSVEHLSEIAGISRSHLHRRLKKLKGISISQFIREIRLDEALKLLQENTATISEIAYQVGFNSTSYFNKCFHDRYGYAPSEAKKIIIETTEQKLLTKRFNIQQIKPHRTIYNVVAIVFMLVLGGWSLYYFSPKKETSTTTEKSIAILPFKNLSNDENNQYFADGLMEDLLNRLATINNLKVISRTSSETYRDKTSKKIPTIASELGVTHILEGSVRKSNNKVRITVQLIDAMRDDHIWMKTFDKDLADIFKIQSEIALQISSDLSTVLTKQQTDIIKKNPTENIKAFEFYQLGRYYWGKRLWKDYKTAANYFNKAIAEDSTYALAYAGLGDTYFLKIWETSDSTEMRENRNKAETYALKALELEPRLAEAHTVLATLYFFIDWDWANAQTSFSNALEFNNNYSTLHHRYAEFLSYIDKDDEARKHINKALEIDPLSYIVREVSAKLYLFRGNYPQSLIDSKIGEDLNKEKIRPLLYQFWANYALKNDEEVLDYIKKINLKLLTNKIPEDDLNLIYHKSGRDGLMLWLATSLEQSLPKAHCYTFLNEQEKAMNLLEDAFNKGDRLGDAPYRYFATQLESNSRFIVLMEKMNLPWVSNN
;
A
#
# COMPACT_ATOMS: atom_id res chain seq x y z
N MET A 1 -42.36 -12.94 22.86
CA MET A 1 -41.01 -12.34 22.83
C MET A 1 -40.61 -11.74 21.48
N ASN A 2 -41.17 -12.19 20.34
CA ASN A 2 -40.82 -11.68 19.00
C ASN A 2 -41.43 -10.29 18.68
N GLN A 3 -42.71 -10.08 19.02
CA GLN A 3 -43.46 -8.84 18.73
C GLN A 3 -42.91 -7.58 19.41
N ASP A 4 -42.35 -7.69 20.62
CA ASP A 4 -41.78 -6.53 21.32
C ASP A 4 -40.42 -6.10 20.76
N LYS A 5 -39.62 -7.06 20.26
CA LYS A 5 -38.36 -6.74 19.55
C LYS A 5 -38.65 -6.09 18.21
N GLU A 6 -39.62 -6.62 17.47
CA GLU A 6 -40.07 -6.05 16.20
C GLU A 6 -40.65 -4.64 16.36
N PHE A 7 -41.42 -4.40 17.43
CA PHE A 7 -41.92 -3.08 17.78
C PHE A 7 -40.79 -2.06 18.03
N ILE A 8 -39.79 -2.42 18.84
CA ILE A 8 -38.64 -1.55 19.10
C ILE A 8 -37.80 -1.34 17.85
N HIS A 9 -37.62 -2.37 17.02
CA HIS A 9 -36.90 -2.27 15.75
C HIS A 9 -37.60 -1.30 14.80
N LYS A 10 -38.92 -1.42 14.63
CA LYS A 10 -39.72 -0.50 13.81
C LYS A 10 -39.60 0.95 14.27
N LEU A 11 -39.69 1.21 15.57
CA LEU A 11 -39.50 2.56 16.12
C LEU A 11 -38.09 3.08 15.87
N LYS A 12 -37.06 2.23 16.00
CA LYS A 12 -35.68 2.61 15.71
C LYS A 12 -35.51 3.02 14.24
N GLN A 13 -36.08 2.26 13.31
CA GLN A 13 -36.02 2.59 11.88
C GLN A 13 -36.71 3.92 11.56
N ILE A 14 -37.84 4.23 12.19
CA ILE A 14 -38.51 5.53 12.00
C ILE A 14 -37.59 6.68 12.44
N VAL A 15 -36.86 6.53 13.55
CA VAL A 15 -35.92 7.56 14.02
C VAL A 15 -34.71 7.67 13.09
N LEU A 16 -34.14 6.55 12.63
CA LEU A 16 -33.00 6.54 11.70
C LEU A 16 -33.36 7.17 10.35
N ASN A 17 -34.55 6.91 9.82
CA ASN A 17 -35.03 7.51 8.58
C ASN A 17 -35.31 9.01 8.69
N ASN A 18 -35.36 9.56 9.91
CA ASN A 18 -35.57 10.98 10.19
C ASN A 18 -34.41 11.59 10.99
N LEU A 19 -33.20 11.01 10.88
CA LEU A 19 -32.06 11.36 11.72
C LEU A 19 -31.62 12.82 11.53
N THR A 20 -31.57 13.28 10.28
CA THR A 20 -31.16 14.64 9.89
C THR A 20 -32.24 15.71 10.14
N ASN A 21 -33.47 15.31 10.49
CA ASN A 21 -34.56 16.24 10.76
C ASN A 21 -34.51 16.75 12.20
N GLU A 22 -34.01 17.97 12.40
CA GLU A 22 -33.91 18.60 13.72
C GLU A 22 -35.26 18.81 14.41
N GLN A 23 -36.36 18.97 13.65
CA GLN A 23 -37.71 19.17 14.17
C GLN A 23 -38.42 17.85 14.51
N PHE A 24 -37.77 16.71 14.27
CA PHE A 24 -38.35 15.41 14.58
C PHE A 24 -38.57 15.26 16.10
N SER A 25 -39.84 15.07 16.48
CA SER A 25 -40.30 15.17 17.87
C SER A 25 -41.09 13.93 18.29
N VAL A 26 -41.58 13.93 19.53
CA VAL A 26 -42.40 12.85 20.07
C VAL A 26 -43.73 12.72 19.32
N GLU A 27 -44.29 13.84 18.89
CA GLU A 27 -45.51 13.92 18.08
C GLU A 27 -45.31 13.20 16.75
N HIS A 28 -44.26 13.58 16.01
CA HIS A 28 -43.90 12.96 14.72
C HIS A 28 -43.68 11.44 14.84
N LEU A 29 -42.95 10.98 15.86
CA LEU A 29 -42.72 9.55 16.07
C LEU A 29 -44.03 8.80 16.38
N SER A 30 -44.95 9.41 17.12
CA SER A 30 -46.25 8.82 17.46
C SER A 30 -47.17 8.71 16.24
N GLU A 31 -47.20 9.76 15.42
CA GLU A 31 -47.97 9.81 14.17
C GLU A 31 -47.48 8.77 13.16
N ILE A 32 -46.17 8.72 12.87
CA ILE A 32 -45.60 7.77 11.91
C ILE A 32 -45.73 6.32 12.42
N ALA A 33 -45.63 6.11 13.74
CA ALA A 33 -45.83 4.79 14.32
C ALA A 33 -47.30 4.35 14.31
N GLY A 34 -48.25 5.26 14.07
CA GLY A 34 -49.69 5.00 14.10
C GLY A 34 -50.22 4.69 15.51
N ILE A 35 -49.57 5.22 16.55
CA ILE A 35 -49.88 4.91 17.96
C ILE A 35 -49.98 6.21 18.76
N SER A 36 -51.00 6.33 19.61
CA SER A 36 -51.14 7.51 20.47
C SER A 36 -49.94 7.70 21.41
N ARG A 37 -49.56 8.96 21.64
CA ARG A 37 -48.40 9.35 22.47
C ARG A 37 -48.40 8.68 23.84
N SER A 38 -49.55 8.66 24.51
CA SER A 38 -49.70 8.02 25.83
C SER A 38 -49.48 6.51 25.78
N HIS A 39 -49.93 5.85 24.70
CA HIS A 39 -49.74 4.41 24.53
C HIS A 39 -48.28 4.08 24.21
N LEU A 40 -47.64 4.85 23.31
CA LEU A 40 -46.23 4.72 22.97
C LEU A 40 -45.34 4.92 24.21
N HIS A 41 -45.62 5.95 25.01
CA HIS A 41 -44.87 6.24 26.24
C HIS A 41 -45.00 5.10 27.25
N ARG A 42 -46.22 4.63 27.52
CA ARG A 42 -46.46 3.52 28.44
C ARG A 42 -45.73 2.25 28.00
N ARG A 43 -45.73 1.97 26.70
CA ARG A 43 -45.09 0.77 26.13
C ARG A 43 -43.57 0.85 26.16
N LEU A 44 -42.97 2.00 25.80
CA LEU A 44 -41.52 2.22 25.92
C LEU A 44 -41.06 2.21 27.38
N LYS A 45 -41.82 2.81 28.30
CA LYS A 45 -41.51 2.76 29.73
C LYS A 45 -41.51 1.33 30.27
N LYS A 46 -42.48 0.50 29.85
CA LYS A 46 -42.55 -0.92 30.23
C LYS A 46 -41.38 -1.74 29.64
N LEU A 47 -41.00 -1.51 28.38
CA LEU A 47 -40.01 -2.33 27.67
C LEU A 47 -38.56 -1.90 27.93
N LYS A 48 -38.30 -0.61 28.14
CA LYS A 48 -36.95 -0.02 28.21
C LYS A 48 -36.74 0.90 29.41
N GLY A 49 -37.78 1.25 30.16
CA GLY A 49 -37.65 2.14 31.32
C GLY A 49 -37.46 3.62 30.98
N ILE A 50 -37.51 4.00 29.70
CA ILE A 50 -37.18 5.36 29.21
C ILE A 50 -38.37 6.08 28.61
N SER A 51 -38.29 7.41 28.51
CA SER A 51 -39.29 8.24 27.82
C SER A 51 -39.10 8.21 26.30
N ILE A 52 -40.09 8.71 25.55
CA ILE A 52 -40.02 8.77 24.08
C ILE A 52 -38.90 9.72 23.63
N SER A 53 -38.78 10.89 24.26
CA SER A 53 -37.70 11.85 23.96
C SER A 53 -36.31 11.27 24.24
N GLN A 54 -36.18 10.51 25.33
CA GLN A 54 -34.94 9.81 25.65
C GLN A 54 -34.63 8.74 24.59
N PHE A 55 -35.62 7.95 24.16
CA PHE A 55 -35.45 6.94 23.11
C PHE A 55 -34.93 7.54 21.79
N ILE A 56 -35.51 8.65 21.33
CA ILE A 56 -35.04 9.35 20.12
C ILE A 56 -33.60 9.82 20.29
N ARG A 57 -33.30 10.47 21.42
CA ARG A 57 -31.97 11.00 21.72
C ARG A 57 -30.90 9.91 21.77
N GLU A 58 -31.20 8.78 22.38
CA GLU A 58 -30.26 7.66 22.49
C GLU A 58 -29.90 7.07 21.13
N ILE A 59 -30.86 6.95 20.21
CA ILE A 59 -30.60 6.48 18.84
C ILE A 59 -29.71 7.47 18.08
N ARG A 60 -29.96 8.78 18.21
CA ARG A 60 -29.13 9.82 17.61
C ARG A 60 -27.68 9.78 18.12
N LEU A 61 -27.50 9.58 19.42
CA LEU A 61 -26.17 9.46 20.02
C LEU A 61 -25.46 8.16 19.60
N ASP A 62 -26.18 7.05 19.46
CA ASP A 62 -25.60 5.78 18.99
C ASP A 62 -25.10 5.91 17.54
N GLU A 63 -25.80 6.65 16.69
CA GLU A 63 -25.35 6.92 15.32
C GLU A 63 -24.19 7.91 15.29
N ALA A 64 -24.21 8.94 16.16
CA ALA A 64 -23.10 9.88 16.30
C ALA A 64 -21.80 9.17 16.73
N LEU A 65 -21.89 8.18 17.61
CA LEU A 65 -20.73 7.37 18.02
C LEU A 65 -20.12 6.60 16.84
N LYS A 66 -20.93 6.06 15.92
CA LYS A 66 -20.43 5.39 14.71
C LYS A 66 -19.74 6.38 13.77
N LEU A 67 -20.34 7.55 13.54
CA LEU A 67 -19.74 8.58 12.69
C LEU A 67 -18.41 9.10 13.28
N LEU A 68 -18.31 9.18 14.61
CA LEU A 68 -17.06 9.48 15.30
C LEU A 68 -15.99 8.37 15.15
N GLN A 69 -16.41 7.10 15.02
CA GLN A 69 -15.51 5.96 14.77
C GLN A 69 -14.97 5.96 13.34
N GLU A 70 -15.78 6.38 12.37
CA GLU A 70 -15.43 6.41 10.95
C GLU A 70 -14.62 7.67 10.55
N ASN A 71 -14.50 8.65 11.47
CA ASN A 71 -13.74 9.90 11.30
C ASN A 71 -14.15 10.70 10.05
N THR A 72 -15.45 10.71 9.75
CA THR A 72 -16.03 11.23 8.52
C THR A 72 -16.28 12.74 8.53
N ALA A 73 -16.36 13.37 9.71
CA ALA A 73 -16.64 14.80 9.87
C ALA A 73 -16.18 15.35 11.25
N THR A 74 -16.23 16.66 11.43
CA THR A 74 -15.97 17.31 12.72
C THR A 74 -17.09 17.04 13.73
N ILE A 75 -16.81 17.15 15.04
CA ILE A 75 -17.80 16.91 16.10
C ILE A 75 -19.05 17.80 15.92
N SER A 76 -18.86 19.04 15.46
CA SER A 76 -19.98 19.95 15.22
C SER A 76 -20.83 19.51 14.03
N GLU A 77 -20.22 19.05 12.95
CA GLU A 77 -20.95 18.53 11.78
C GLU A 77 -21.71 17.26 12.12
N ILE A 78 -21.11 16.34 12.89
CA ILE A 78 -21.75 15.10 13.35
C ILE A 78 -22.98 15.43 14.22
N ALA A 79 -22.88 16.42 15.11
CA ALA A 79 -24.01 16.84 15.93
C ALA A 79 -25.22 17.27 15.08
N TYR A 80 -25.01 18.06 14.02
CA TYR A 80 -26.08 18.46 13.12
C TYR A 80 -26.57 17.30 12.24
N GLN A 81 -25.68 16.46 11.72
CA GLN A 81 -26.03 15.28 10.91
C GLN A 81 -26.95 14.32 11.65
N VAL A 82 -26.77 14.17 12.96
CA VAL A 82 -27.61 13.31 13.80
C VAL A 82 -28.82 14.03 14.40
N GLY A 83 -29.10 15.27 13.98
CA GLY A 83 -30.31 16.02 14.32
C GLY A 83 -30.26 16.74 15.66
N PHE A 84 -29.08 17.08 16.20
CA PHE A 84 -28.95 18.03 17.31
C PHE A 84 -28.82 19.45 16.77
N ASN A 85 -29.56 20.38 17.36
CA ASN A 85 -29.56 21.81 17.00
C ASN A 85 -28.46 22.63 17.72
N SER A 86 -27.62 21.98 18.54
CA SER A 86 -26.56 22.63 19.30
C SER A 86 -25.45 21.64 19.65
N THR A 87 -24.23 21.97 19.25
CA THR A 87 -23.02 21.19 19.59
C THR A 87 -22.78 21.12 21.10
N SER A 88 -23.09 22.18 21.84
CA SER A 88 -22.96 22.20 23.31
C SER A 88 -23.95 21.25 23.98
N TYR A 89 -25.20 21.21 23.51
CA TYR A 89 -26.20 20.27 24.02
C TYR A 89 -25.88 18.82 23.63
N PHE A 90 -25.37 18.60 22.41
CA PHE A 90 -24.86 17.31 21.95
C PHE A 90 -23.73 16.80 22.87
N ASN A 91 -22.70 17.61 23.14
CA ASN A 91 -21.58 17.22 24.00
C ASN A 91 -22.06 16.80 25.40
N LYS A 92 -22.99 17.56 26.00
CA LYS A 92 -23.58 17.22 27.29
C LYS A 92 -24.33 15.88 27.24
N CYS A 93 -25.21 15.70 26.26
CA CYS A 93 -26.00 14.48 26.13
C CYS A 93 -25.14 13.24 25.81
N PHE A 94 -24.07 13.43 25.05
CA PHE A 94 -23.10 12.38 24.74
C PHE A 94 -22.32 11.97 26.00
N HIS A 95 -21.83 12.94 26.78
CA HIS A 95 -21.19 12.69 28.06
C HIS A 95 -22.14 12.01 29.06
N ASP A 96 -23.39 12.46 29.16
CA ASP A 96 -24.41 11.86 30.02
C ASP A 96 -24.68 10.38 29.66
N ARG A 97 -24.57 10.00 28.37
CA ARG A 97 -24.80 8.63 27.89
C ARG A 97 -23.56 7.73 28.03
N TYR A 98 -22.40 8.21 27.61
CA TYR A 98 -21.20 7.39 27.47
C TYR A 98 -20.17 7.60 28.59
N GLY A 99 -20.34 8.65 29.41
CA GLY A 99 -19.44 8.98 30.53
C GLY A 99 -18.18 9.75 30.12
N TYR A 100 -18.06 10.15 28.84
CA TYR A 100 -16.90 10.85 28.29
C TYR A 100 -17.30 11.79 27.15
N ALA A 101 -16.44 12.76 26.83
CA ALA A 101 -16.73 13.73 25.76
C ALA A 101 -16.56 13.11 24.35
N PRO A 102 -17.28 13.60 23.32
CA PRO A 102 -17.11 13.12 21.93
C PRO A 102 -15.66 13.15 21.42
N SER A 103 -14.86 14.13 21.86
CA SER A 103 -13.42 14.20 21.52
C SER A 103 -12.58 13.09 22.15
N GLU A 104 -13.02 12.55 23.29
CA GLU A 104 -12.36 11.46 24.02
C GLU A 104 -12.75 10.09 23.46
N ALA A 105 -13.90 9.98 22.79
CA ALA A 105 -14.34 8.76 22.10
C ALA A 105 -13.24 8.19 21.18
N LYS A 106 -12.53 9.07 20.47
CA LYS A 106 -11.42 8.70 19.57
C LYS A 106 -10.21 8.11 20.32
N LYS A 107 -9.91 8.59 21.53
CA LYS A 107 -8.80 8.10 22.37
C LYS A 107 -9.16 6.80 23.09
N ILE A 108 -10.39 6.72 23.59
CA ILE A 108 -10.90 5.53 24.29
C ILE A 108 -10.93 4.32 23.34
N ILE A 109 -11.16 4.49 22.04
CA ILE A 109 -11.09 3.38 21.07
C ILE A 109 -9.66 2.83 20.93
N ILE A 110 -8.65 3.71 20.93
CA ILE A 110 -7.24 3.32 20.89
C ILE A 110 -6.86 2.59 22.18
N GLU A 111 -7.25 3.14 23.33
CA GLU A 111 -7.03 2.53 24.65
C GLU A 111 -7.83 1.24 24.87
N THR A 112 -9.05 1.11 24.32
CA THR A 112 -9.89 -0.10 24.44
C THR A 112 -9.38 -1.21 23.52
N THR A 113 -8.75 -0.86 22.39
CA THR A 113 -8.08 -1.81 21.49
C THR A 113 -6.79 -2.33 22.14
N GLU A 114 -6.00 -1.45 22.77
CA GLU A 114 -4.83 -1.84 23.59
C GLU A 114 -5.23 -2.62 24.86
N GLN A 115 -6.30 -2.21 25.55
CA GLN A 115 -6.79 -2.91 26.75
C GLN A 115 -7.41 -4.26 26.42
N LYS A 116 -8.09 -4.46 25.29
CA LYS A 116 -8.54 -5.80 24.84
C LYS A 116 -7.37 -6.73 24.55
N LEU A 117 -6.22 -6.19 24.12
CA LEU A 117 -4.98 -6.95 23.95
C LEU A 117 -4.30 -7.27 25.31
N LEU A 118 -4.42 -6.37 26.29
CA LEU A 118 -3.82 -6.53 27.62
C LEU A 118 -4.67 -7.37 28.59
N THR A 119 -6.01 -7.31 28.54
CA THR A 119 -6.94 -8.03 29.43
C THR A 119 -7.12 -9.53 29.11
N LYS A 120 -6.47 -10.04 28.05
CA LYS A 120 -6.32 -11.49 27.85
C LYS A 120 -5.22 -12.09 28.77
N ARG A 121 -4.47 -11.25 29.48
CA ARG A 121 -3.52 -11.65 30.54
C ARG A 121 -3.97 -10.98 31.84
N PHE A 122 -3.96 -11.74 32.94
CA PHE A 122 -4.30 -11.32 34.31
C PHE A 122 -5.77 -11.35 34.70
N ASN A 123 -6.24 -12.58 34.95
CA ASN A 123 -7.31 -12.85 35.90
C ASN A 123 -6.66 -12.94 37.30
N ILE A 124 -6.84 -11.94 38.17
CA ILE A 124 -6.52 -12.05 39.60
C ILE A 124 -7.74 -11.62 40.41
N GLN A 125 -8.14 -12.51 41.31
CA GLN A 125 -9.30 -12.44 42.18
C GLN A 125 -9.24 -11.26 43.17
N GLN A 126 -10.42 -10.72 43.49
CA GLN A 126 -10.64 -9.60 44.39
C GLN A 126 -10.29 -9.93 45.86
N ILE A 127 -9.48 -9.09 46.50
CA ILE A 127 -9.33 -9.05 47.97
C ILE A 127 -9.65 -7.63 48.45
N LYS A 128 -10.50 -7.51 49.47
CA LYS A 128 -10.97 -6.23 50.06
C LYS A 128 -9.86 -5.50 50.83
N PRO A 129 -9.86 -4.15 50.88
CA PRO A 129 -8.73 -3.40 51.40
C PRO A 129 -8.73 -3.24 52.93
N HIS A 130 -7.58 -3.52 53.55
CA HIS A 130 -7.21 -3.15 54.92
C HIS A 130 -6.16 -2.01 54.89
N ARG A 131 -5.94 -1.34 56.04
CA ARG A 131 -5.15 -0.10 56.27
C ARG A 131 -3.78 0.08 55.56
N THR A 132 -3.19 -0.95 54.97
CA THR A 132 -1.94 -0.92 54.21
C THR A 132 -1.99 -0.04 52.95
N ILE A 133 -3.18 0.21 52.38
CA ILE A 133 -3.35 1.05 51.19
C ILE A 133 -2.87 2.48 51.40
N TYR A 134 -3.10 3.06 52.57
CA TYR A 134 -2.70 4.44 52.83
C TYR A 134 -1.17 4.63 52.81
N ASN A 135 -0.42 3.62 53.26
CA ASN A 135 1.05 3.66 53.21
C ASN A 135 1.57 3.48 51.79
N VAL A 136 0.92 2.63 50.99
CA VAL A 136 1.27 2.45 49.57
C VAL A 136 0.97 3.72 48.77
N VAL A 137 -0.17 4.36 49.01
CA VAL A 137 -0.52 5.64 48.35
C VAL A 137 0.50 6.73 48.71
N ALA A 138 0.94 6.83 49.96
CA ALA A 138 1.95 7.81 50.37
C ALA A 138 3.31 7.56 49.71
N ILE A 139 3.74 6.30 49.59
CA ILE A 139 4.99 5.93 48.90
C ILE A 139 4.87 6.22 47.39
N VAL A 140 3.75 5.88 46.77
CA VAL A 140 3.49 6.19 45.35
C VAL A 140 3.50 7.71 45.13
N PHE A 141 2.92 8.48 46.05
CA PHE A 141 2.92 9.94 45.95
C PHE A 141 4.33 10.53 46.09
N MET A 142 5.16 10.00 47.00
CA MET A 142 6.57 10.39 47.09
C MET A 142 7.39 9.99 45.86
N LEU A 143 7.12 8.82 45.27
CA LEU A 143 7.77 8.38 44.04
C LEU A 143 7.34 9.21 42.83
N VAL A 144 6.08 9.64 42.76
CA VAL A 144 5.57 10.55 41.73
C VAL A 144 6.18 11.93 41.88
N LEU A 145 6.29 12.46 43.09
CA LEU A 145 6.95 13.75 43.35
C LEU A 145 8.46 13.69 43.09
N GLY A 146 9.13 12.60 43.47
CA GLY A 146 10.54 12.37 43.17
C GLY A 146 10.78 12.22 41.67
N GLY A 147 9.92 11.48 40.96
CA GLY A 147 9.93 11.36 39.50
C GLY A 147 9.65 12.68 38.79
N TRP A 148 8.74 13.49 39.32
CA TRP A 148 8.41 14.82 38.78
C TRP A 148 9.57 15.81 38.99
N SER A 149 10.22 15.77 40.14
CA SER A 149 11.43 16.55 40.42
C SER A 149 12.60 16.12 39.54
N LEU A 150 12.79 14.81 39.34
CA LEU A 150 13.82 14.29 38.42
C LEU A 150 13.49 14.62 36.96
N TYR A 151 12.21 14.71 36.58
CA TYR A 151 11.79 15.10 35.22
C TYR A 151 12.05 16.57 34.92
N TYR A 152 11.80 17.47 35.88
CA TYR A 152 12.03 18.91 35.70
C TYR A 152 13.48 19.34 35.89
N PHE A 153 14.26 18.62 36.70
CA PHE A 153 15.67 18.96 37.00
C PHE A 153 16.71 18.02 36.35
N SER A 154 16.30 16.99 35.59
CA SER A 154 17.26 16.29 34.74
C SER A 154 17.66 17.21 33.58
N PRO A 155 18.97 17.41 33.32
CA PRO A 155 19.39 18.02 32.06
C PRO A 155 18.75 17.21 30.93
N LYS A 156 18.10 17.88 29.97
CA LYS A 156 17.52 17.22 28.80
C LYS A 156 18.61 16.34 28.18
N LYS A 157 18.58 15.05 28.50
CA LYS A 157 19.19 14.04 27.65
C LYS A 157 18.43 14.19 26.36
N GLU A 158 19.09 14.75 25.36
CA GLU A 158 18.76 14.46 23.98
C GLU A 158 18.74 12.93 23.88
N THR A 159 17.54 12.36 24.01
CA THR A 159 17.28 11.09 23.37
C THR A 159 17.42 11.38 21.90
N SER A 160 18.62 11.17 21.39
CA SER A 160 18.85 10.88 19.99
C SER A 160 18.06 9.61 19.65
N THR A 161 16.74 9.76 19.48
CA THR A 161 16.14 9.14 18.31
C THR A 161 16.93 9.75 17.17
N THR A 162 17.95 9.06 16.68
CA THR A 162 18.59 9.41 15.42
C THR A 162 17.45 9.52 14.42
N THR A 163 17.00 10.73 14.12
CA THR A 163 16.02 10.98 13.07
C THR A 163 16.59 10.31 11.84
N GLU A 164 15.91 9.28 11.32
CA GLU A 164 16.40 8.54 10.17
C GLU A 164 16.64 9.54 9.04
N LYS A 165 17.89 9.62 8.59
CA LYS A 165 18.29 10.53 7.50
C LYS A 165 17.51 10.12 6.27
N SER A 166 16.71 11.05 5.77
CA SER A 166 15.71 10.74 4.76
C SER A 166 15.49 11.93 3.84
N ILE A 167 15.45 11.66 2.54
CA ILE A 167 15.32 12.68 1.51
C ILE A 167 14.32 12.26 0.43
N ALA A 168 13.49 13.19 0.00
CA ALA A 168 12.74 13.09 -1.24
C ALA A 168 13.24 14.14 -2.23
N ILE A 169 13.43 13.73 -3.49
CA ILE A 169 13.67 14.66 -4.58
C ILE A 169 12.34 14.88 -5.28
N LEU A 170 11.85 16.11 -5.33
CA LEU A 170 10.62 16.43 -6.05
C LEU A 170 10.89 16.60 -7.55
N PRO A 171 9.89 16.39 -8.42
CA PRO A 171 10.03 16.59 -9.85
C PRO A 171 10.59 17.96 -10.21
N PHE A 172 11.67 17.98 -11.00
CA PHE A 172 12.30 19.23 -11.39
C PHE A 172 11.42 20.00 -12.38
N LYS A 173 11.29 21.30 -12.16
CA LYS A 173 10.53 22.20 -13.04
C LYS A 173 11.32 22.46 -14.33
N ASN A 174 10.70 22.26 -15.48
CA ASN A 174 11.24 22.76 -16.75
C ASN A 174 10.94 24.26 -16.88
N LEU A 175 11.98 25.10 -16.88
CA LEU A 175 11.93 26.55 -17.09
C LEU A 175 12.52 26.96 -18.44
N SER A 176 12.63 26.00 -19.36
CA SER A 176 13.01 26.21 -20.76
C SER A 176 11.79 26.66 -21.57
N ASN A 177 12.03 27.28 -22.74
CA ASN A 177 10.94 27.67 -23.64
C ASN A 177 10.31 26.47 -24.37
N ASP A 178 11.07 25.37 -24.50
CA ASP A 178 10.59 24.14 -25.12
C ASP A 178 10.13 23.16 -24.03
N GLU A 179 8.82 22.91 -23.99
CA GLU A 179 8.16 21.99 -23.06
C GLU A 179 8.66 20.55 -23.24
N ASN A 180 9.16 20.19 -24.43
CA ASN A 180 9.72 18.87 -24.66
C ASN A 180 10.95 18.62 -23.76
N ASN A 181 11.63 19.64 -23.23
CA ASN A 181 12.76 19.43 -22.31
C ASN A 181 12.36 18.89 -20.92
N GLN A 182 11.07 18.63 -20.64
CA GLN A 182 10.68 18.04 -19.36
C GLN A 182 11.33 16.67 -19.12
N TYR A 183 11.52 15.85 -20.17
CA TYR A 183 12.20 14.55 -20.03
C TYR A 183 13.63 14.72 -19.52
N PHE A 184 14.30 15.83 -19.89
CA PHE A 184 15.66 16.10 -19.47
C PHE A 184 15.70 16.47 -17.98
N ALA A 185 14.78 17.32 -17.53
CA ALA A 185 14.65 17.65 -16.10
C ALA A 185 14.33 16.41 -15.25
N ASP A 186 13.43 15.55 -15.74
CA ASP A 186 13.10 14.27 -15.10
C ASP A 186 14.28 13.31 -15.11
N GLY A 187 15.11 13.37 -16.16
CA GLY A 187 16.37 12.66 -16.26
C GLY A 187 17.31 13.00 -15.12
N LEU A 188 17.51 14.30 -14.89
CA LEU A 188 18.40 14.79 -13.84
C LEU A 188 17.93 14.41 -12.44
N MET A 189 16.62 14.50 -12.20
CA MET A 189 15.99 14.09 -10.96
C MET A 189 16.24 12.61 -10.67
N GLU A 190 16.00 11.73 -11.65
CA GLU A 190 16.15 10.28 -11.49
C GLU A 190 17.61 9.87 -11.26
N ASP A 191 18.55 10.44 -12.00
CA ASP A 191 19.97 10.12 -11.82
C ASP A 191 20.47 10.55 -10.42
N LEU A 192 20.03 11.72 -9.95
CA LEU A 192 20.36 12.17 -8.60
C LEU A 192 19.74 11.26 -7.54
N LEU A 193 18.51 10.81 -7.75
CA LEU A 193 17.85 9.81 -6.89
C LEU A 193 18.68 8.52 -6.84
N ASN A 194 19.08 7.98 -7.99
CA ASN A 194 19.87 6.76 -8.09
C ASN A 194 21.22 6.89 -7.38
N ARG A 195 21.92 8.02 -7.54
CA ARG A 195 23.19 8.27 -6.83
C ARG A 195 23.00 8.29 -5.32
N LEU A 196 22.01 9.03 -4.83
CA LEU A 196 21.70 9.09 -3.39
C LEU A 196 21.24 7.74 -2.83
N ALA A 197 20.53 6.93 -3.62
CA ALA A 197 20.05 5.62 -3.22
C ALA A 197 21.19 4.65 -2.85
N THR A 198 22.41 4.85 -3.38
CA THR A 198 23.59 4.05 -3.03
C THR A 198 24.21 4.38 -1.66
N ILE A 199 23.73 5.46 -1.02
CA ILE A 199 24.21 5.90 0.30
C ILE A 199 23.54 5.07 1.38
N ASN A 200 24.36 4.34 2.13
CA ASN A 200 23.91 3.55 3.27
C ASN A 200 23.41 4.49 4.38
N ASN A 201 22.38 4.06 5.11
CA ASN A 201 21.75 4.83 6.18
C ASN A 201 21.16 6.18 5.72
N LEU A 202 20.89 6.33 4.42
CA LEU A 202 20.06 7.40 3.86
C LEU A 202 18.85 6.75 3.21
N LYS A 203 17.65 7.03 3.74
CA LYS A 203 16.39 6.67 3.11
C LYS A 203 16.13 7.64 1.96
N VAL A 204 16.03 7.11 0.74
CA VAL A 204 15.73 7.92 -0.46
C VAL A 204 14.37 7.52 -0.99
N ILE A 205 13.47 8.48 -1.16
CA ILE A 205 12.15 8.22 -1.73
C ILE A 205 12.25 7.96 -3.22
N SER A 206 11.61 6.89 -3.67
CA SER A 206 11.51 6.46 -5.06
C SER A 206 10.79 7.49 -5.93
N ARG A 207 11.17 7.51 -7.22
CA ARG A 207 10.59 8.41 -8.21
C ARG A 207 9.08 8.28 -8.27
N THR A 208 8.52 7.07 -8.25
CA THR A 208 7.06 6.87 -8.35
C THR A 208 6.30 7.70 -7.32
N SER A 209 6.79 7.73 -6.08
CA SER A 209 6.17 8.50 -5.01
C SER A 209 6.40 10.00 -5.15
N SER A 210 7.61 10.43 -5.47
CA SER A 210 7.91 11.85 -5.73
C SER A 210 7.12 12.42 -6.92
N GLU A 211 6.93 11.61 -7.97
CA GLU A 211 6.22 11.98 -9.21
C GLU A 211 4.78 12.44 -8.93
N THR A 212 4.16 11.92 -7.87
CA THR A 212 2.79 12.28 -7.48
C THR A 212 2.63 13.76 -7.09
N TYR A 213 3.72 14.51 -6.94
CA TYR A 213 3.73 15.93 -6.58
C TYR A 213 4.07 16.88 -7.73
N ARG A 214 4.29 16.39 -8.97
CA ARG A 214 4.70 17.21 -10.12
C ARG A 214 3.88 18.49 -10.31
N ASP A 215 2.56 18.38 -10.18
CA ASP A 215 1.62 19.47 -10.40
C ASP A 215 0.92 19.95 -9.12
N LYS A 216 1.39 19.50 -7.94
CA LYS A 216 0.79 19.82 -6.64
C LYS A 216 1.43 21.04 -5.99
N THR A 217 1.51 22.14 -6.73
CA THR A 217 2.18 23.39 -6.33
C THR A 217 1.55 24.10 -5.12
N SER A 218 0.33 23.72 -4.73
CA SER A 218 -0.38 24.30 -3.58
C SER A 218 -0.08 23.63 -2.24
N LYS A 219 0.54 22.43 -2.23
CA LYS A 219 0.91 21.74 -0.99
C LYS A 219 2.18 22.33 -0.40
N LYS A 220 2.19 22.54 0.91
CA LYS A 220 3.37 22.99 1.65
C LYS A 220 4.38 21.86 1.84
N ILE A 221 5.67 22.20 1.87
CA ILE A 221 6.78 21.25 2.03
C ILE A 221 6.64 20.34 3.25
N PRO A 222 6.27 20.82 4.46
CA PRO A 222 6.07 19.95 5.61
C PRO A 222 4.97 18.90 5.40
N THR A 223 3.93 19.22 4.64
CA THR A 223 2.86 18.27 4.31
C THR A 223 3.36 17.18 3.37
N ILE A 224 4.09 17.56 2.31
CA ILE A 224 4.69 16.62 1.37
C ILE A 224 5.67 15.69 2.10
N ALA A 225 6.52 16.25 2.96
CA ALA A 225 7.47 15.48 3.75
C ALA A 225 6.80 14.51 4.73
N SER A 226 5.70 14.92 5.37
CA SER A 226 4.92 14.03 6.23
C SER A 226 4.27 12.90 5.44
N GLU A 227 3.71 13.17 4.26
CA GLU A 227 3.08 12.16 3.39
C GLU A 227 4.11 11.15 2.86
N LEU A 228 5.34 11.60 2.58
CA LEU A 228 6.46 10.75 2.13
C LEU A 228 7.27 10.14 3.28
N GLY A 229 7.07 10.59 4.51
CA GLY A 229 7.85 10.17 5.67
C GLY A 229 9.34 10.49 5.54
N VAL A 230 9.68 11.73 5.21
CA VAL A 230 11.06 12.22 5.08
C VAL A 230 11.33 13.45 5.91
N THR A 231 12.60 13.69 6.22
CA THR A 231 13.08 14.86 6.97
C THR A 231 13.56 15.99 6.05
N HIS A 232 13.99 15.65 4.82
CA HIS A 232 14.52 16.61 3.86
C HIS A 232 13.84 16.50 2.51
N ILE A 233 13.71 17.64 1.84
CA ILE A 233 13.21 17.71 0.46
C ILE A 233 14.24 18.44 -0.41
N LEU A 234 14.52 17.88 -1.58
CA LEU A 234 15.25 18.55 -2.64
C LEU A 234 14.26 19.01 -3.72
N GLU A 235 14.24 20.30 -4.00
CA GLU A 235 13.56 20.85 -5.17
C GLU A 235 14.57 21.31 -6.21
N GLY A 236 14.15 21.31 -7.47
CA GLY A 236 14.99 21.79 -8.54
C GLY A 236 14.22 22.34 -9.73
N SER A 237 14.95 23.10 -10.55
CA SER A 237 14.48 23.59 -11.84
C SER A 237 15.62 23.59 -12.85
N VAL A 238 15.25 23.42 -14.11
CA VAL A 238 16.17 23.24 -15.22
C VAL A 238 15.75 24.13 -16.37
N ARG A 239 16.68 24.93 -16.89
CA ARG A 239 16.53 25.68 -18.14
C ARG A 239 17.61 25.23 -19.10
N LYS A 240 17.23 24.51 -20.13
CA LYS A 240 18.09 24.07 -21.23
C LYS A 240 17.92 25.00 -22.42
N SER A 241 19.04 25.46 -22.99
CA SER A 241 19.06 26.29 -24.19
C SER A 241 20.28 25.93 -25.02
N ASN A 242 20.05 25.29 -26.17
CA ASN A 242 21.11 24.75 -27.03
C ASN A 242 22.05 23.84 -26.21
N ASN A 243 23.34 24.16 -26.18
CA ASN A 243 24.35 23.40 -25.45
C ASN A 243 24.60 23.88 -24.00
N LYS A 244 23.78 24.80 -23.49
CA LYS A 244 23.89 25.33 -22.12
C LYS A 244 22.71 24.90 -21.26
N VAL A 245 23.01 24.62 -20.00
CA VAL A 245 22.00 24.28 -18.99
C VAL A 245 22.21 25.13 -17.75
N ARG A 246 21.12 25.72 -17.28
CA ARG A 246 21.02 26.30 -15.94
C ARG A 246 20.23 25.35 -15.05
N ILE A 247 20.83 24.88 -13.97
CA ILE A 247 20.18 24.05 -12.95
C ILE A 247 20.15 24.85 -11.67
N THR A 248 18.98 24.97 -11.06
CA THR A 248 18.84 25.52 -9.71
C THR A 248 18.28 24.44 -8.82
N VAL A 249 19.00 24.14 -7.73
CA VAL A 249 18.60 23.13 -6.74
C VAL A 249 18.61 23.75 -5.35
N GLN A 250 17.69 23.31 -4.51
CA GLN A 250 17.60 23.73 -3.12
C GLN A 250 17.29 22.56 -2.22
N LEU A 251 18.02 22.47 -1.10
CA LEU A 251 17.82 21.48 -0.05
C LEU A 251 17.09 22.14 1.12
N ILE A 252 16.01 21.52 1.56
CA ILE A 252 15.10 22.06 2.58
C ILE A 252 15.01 21.07 3.75
N ASP A 253 15.16 21.57 4.98
CA ASP A 253 14.75 20.88 6.20
C ASP A 253 13.22 20.98 6.29
N ALA A 254 12.54 19.89 5.96
CA ALA A 254 11.09 19.90 5.80
C ALA A 254 10.34 19.93 7.14
N MET A 255 11.02 19.63 8.26
CA MET A 255 10.42 19.70 9.59
C MET A 255 10.31 21.14 10.08
N ARG A 256 11.25 21.99 9.66
CA ARG A 256 11.30 23.41 10.01
C ARG A 256 10.80 24.34 8.90
N ASP A 257 10.63 23.80 7.69
CA ASP A 257 10.35 24.58 6.47
C ASP A 257 11.48 25.57 6.16
N ASP A 258 12.72 25.19 6.49
CA ASP A 258 13.92 26.03 6.40
C ASP A 258 14.82 25.60 5.23
N HIS A 259 15.26 26.55 4.41
CA HIS A 259 16.23 26.29 3.36
C HIS A 259 17.64 26.09 3.96
N ILE A 260 18.22 24.91 3.76
CA ILE A 260 19.61 24.64 4.17
C ILE A 260 20.55 25.36 3.21
N TRP A 261 20.33 25.22 1.91
CA TRP A 261 21.04 25.96 0.87
C TRP A 261 20.28 25.97 -0.45
N MET A 262 20.69 26.90 -1.31
CA MET A 262 20.27 27.00 -2.71
C MET A 262 21.52 27.21 -3.56
N LYS A 263 21.64 26.47 -4.67
CA LYS A 263 22.75 26.60 -5.62
C LYS A 263 22.23 26.65 -7.05
N THR A 264 22.88 27.50 -7.85
CA THR A 264 22.65 27.59 -9.30
C THR A 264 23.92 27.21 -10.05
N PHE A 265 23.78 26.30 -11.00
CA PHE A 265 24.84 25.83 -11.88
C PHE A 265 24.53 26.31 -13.30
N ASP A 266 25.42 27.14 -13.85
CA ASP A 266 25.41 27.54 -15.26
C ASP A 266 26.60 26.90 -15.97
N LYS A 267 26.33 25.87 -16.76
CA LYS A 267 27.37 25.02 -17.38
C LYS A 267 26.98 24.58 -18.79
N ASP A 268 27.97 24.06 -19.51
CA ASP A 268 27.73 23.35 -20.76
C ASP A 268 27.08 21.99 -20.49
N LEU A 269 26.25 21.54 -21.42
CA LEU A 269 25.53 20.26 -21.32
C LEU A 269 26.49 19.08 -21.16
N ALA A 270 27.71 19.18 -21.69
CA ALA A 270 28.78 18.18 -21.53
C ALA A 270 29.21 17.96 -20.06
N ASP A 271 29.06 18.98 -19.19
CA ASP A 271 29.43 18.90 -17.78
C ASP A 271 28.30 18.32 -16.90
N ILE A 272 27.17 17.92 -17.48
CA ILE A 272 25.94 17.61 -16.73
C ILE A 272 26.13 16.52 -15.67
N PHE A 273 26.86 15.46 -16.02
CA PHE A 273 27.11 14.34 -15.11
C PHE A 273 28.01 14.72 -13.94
N LYS A 274 28.95 15.65 -14.16
CA LYS A 274 29.80 16.20 -13.10
C LYS A 274 28.99 17.01 -12.10
N ILE A 275 28.03 17.80 -12.58
CA ILE A 275 27.13 18.60 -11.73
C ILE A 275 26.28 17.68 -10.85
N GLN A 276 25.74 16.59 -11.41
CA GLN A 276 24.94 15.62 -10.64
C GLN A 276 25.75 14.97 -9.52
N SER A 277 26.99 14.57 -9.82
CA SER A 277 27.92 14.02 -8.84
C SER A 277 28.24 15.03 -7.73
N GLU A 278 28.47 16.30 -8.09
CA GLU A 278 28.73 17.39 -7.14
C GLU A 278 27.53 17.64 -6.22
N ILE A 279 26.32 17.67 -6.76
CA ILE A 279 25.08 17.83 -5.99
C ILE A 279 24.89 16.65 -5.02
N ALA A 280 25.06 15.41 -5.49
CA ALA A 280 24.91 14.21 -4.65
C ALA A 280 25.89 14.19 -3.47
N LEU A 281 27.17 14.52 -3.73
CA LEU A 281 28.20 14.60 -2.69
C LEU A 281 27.95 15.72 -1.69
N GLN A 282 27.46 16.88 -2.16
CA GLN A 282 27.07 17.99 -1.29
C GLN A 282 25.93 17.57 -0.35
N ILE A 283 24.85 17.01 -0.89
CA ILE A 283 23.71 16.52 -0.10
C ILE A 283 24.17 15.49 0.93
N SER A 284 25.01 14.54 0.51
CA SER A 284 25.57 13.53 1.39
C SER A 284 26.34 14.14 2.58
N SER A 285 27.14 15.16 2.31
CA SER A 285 27.88 15.91 3.34
C SER A 285 26.94 16.66 4.29
N ASP A 286 25.93 17.36 3.78
CA ASP A 286 25.01 18.16 4.59
C ASP A 286 24.12 17.30 5.48
N LEU A 287 23.69 16.14 4.98
CA LEU A 287 22.98 15.13 5.77
C LEU A 287 23.91 14.36 6.71
N SER A 288 25.20 14.73 6.78
CA SER A 288 26.24 14.11 7.62
C SER A 288 26.32 12.59 7.42
N THR A 289 26.07 12.10 6.21
CA THR A 289 26.12 10.66 5.91
C THR A 289 27.58 10.21 5.85
N VAL A 290 27.90 9.06 6.45
CA VAL A 290 29.25 8.51 6.40
C VAL A 290 29.38 7.71 5.12
N LEU A 291 30.10 8.26 4.14
CA LEU A 291 30.39 7.57 2.90
C LEU A 291 31.63 6.69 3.04
N THR A 292 31.51 5.44 2.62
CA THR A 292 32.69 4.60 2.32
C THR A 292 33.39 5.09 1.04
N LYS A 293 34.65 4.72 0.85
CA LYS A 293 35.37 4.99 -0.41
C LYS A 293 34.61 4.44 -1.61
N GLN A 294 34.13 3.21 -1.50
CA GLN A 294 33.35 2.54 -2.55
C GLN A 294 32.09 3.34 -2.93
N GLN A 295 31.33 3.84 -1.95
CA GLN A 295 30.14 4.65 -2.23
C GLN A 295 30.50 5.99 -2.88
N THR A 296 31.59 6.61 -2.45
CA THR A 296 32.09 7.84 -3.09
C THR A 296 32.43 7.60 -4.56
N ASP A 297 33.07 6.46 -4.86
CA ASP A 297 33.43 6.10 -6.24
C ASP A 297 32.18 5.79 -7.08
N ILE A 298 31.18 5.11 -6.51
CA ILE A 298 29.87 4.86 -7.16
C ILE A 298 29.13 6.17 -7.45
N ILE A 299 29.05 7.07 -6.46
CA ILE A 299 28.39 8.38 -6.62
C ILE A 299 29.07 9.23 -7.69
N LYS A 300 30.37 9.07 -7.92
CA LYS A 300 31.12 9.79 -8.97
C LYS A 300 31.08 9.10 -10.33
N LYS A 301 30.77 7.80 -10.37
CA LYS A 301 30.71 7.04 -11.62
C LYS A 301 29.51 7.51 -12.44
N ASN A 302 29.73 7.79 -13.71
CA ASN A 302 28.65 8.07 -14.64
C ASN A 302 28.22 6.78 -15.31
N PRO A 303 26.91 6.53 -15.46
CA PRO A 303 26.45 5.30 -16.06
C PRO A 303 26.60 5.32 -17.60
N THR A 304 26.80 6.49 -18.19
CA THR A 304 27.22 6.74 -19.58
C THR A 304 27.87 8.12 -19.67
N GLU A 305 28.74 8.35 -20.66
CA GLU A 305 29.22 9.69 -21.03
C GLU A 305 28.45 10.27 -22.24
N ASN A 306 27.59 9.49 -22.88
CA ASN A 306 26.77 9.94 -24.00
C ASN A 306 25.41 10.48 -23.50
N ILE A 307 25.24 11.80 -23.63
CA ILE A 307 24.00 12.49 -23.22
C ILE A 307 22.78 11.95 -23.98
N LYS A 308 22.87 11.64 -25.27
CA LYS A 308 21.71 11.10 -26.02
C LYS A 308 21.32 9.71 -25.52
N ALA A 309 22.32 8.88 -25.21
CA ALA A 309 22.07 7.56 -24.62
C ALA A 309 21.34 7.70 -23.28
N PHE A 310 21.79 8.63 -22.44
CA PHE A 310 21.10 8.99 -21.19
C PHE A 310 19.66 9.46 -21.42
N GLU A 311 19.43 10.41 -22.33
CA GLU A 311 18.09 10.93 -22.64
C GLU A 311 17.14 9.81 -23.10
N PHE A 312 17.58 8.93 -24.01
CA PHE A 312 16.79 7.79 -24.45
C PHE A 312 16.52 6.78 -23.33
N TYR A 313 17.50 6.50 -22.48
CA TYR A 313 17.29 5.62 -21.33
C TYR A 313 16.21 6.17 -20.38
N GLN A 314 16.25 7.47 -20.09
CA GLN A 314 15.26 8.12 -19.23
C GLN A 314 13.85 8.06 -19.83
N LEU A 315 13.71 8.23 -21.15
CA LEU A 315 12.43 8.02 -21.85
C LEU A 315 11.97 6.56 -21.75
N GLY A 316 12.87 5.60 -21.88
CA GLY A 316 12.58 4.17 -21.68
C GLY A 316 12.01 3.90 -20.28
N ARG A 317 12.66 4.41 -19.24
CA ARG A 317 12.21 4.29 -17.84
C ARG A 317 10.85 4.95 -17.60
N TYR A 318 10.60 6.11 -18.20
CA TYR A 318 9.32 6.80 -18.11
C TYR A 318 8.17 5.94 -18.66
N TYR A 319 8.30 5.42 -19.89
CA TYR A 319 7.26 4.57 -20.48
C TYR A 319 7.11 3.23 -19.75
N TRP A 320 8.21 2.65 -19.28
CA TRP A 320 8.17 1.44 -18.45
C TRP A 320 7.41 1.67 -17.14
N GLY A 321 7.64 2.83 -16.50
CA GLY A 321 7.02 3.23 -15.23
C GLY A 321 5.50 3.45 -15.30
N LYS A 322 4.94 3.71 -16.49
CA LYS A 322 3.47 3.81 -16.69
C LYS A 322 2.73 2.51 -16.41
N ARG A 323 3.43 1.37 -16.50
CA ARG A 323 2.85 0.03 -16.30
C ARG A 323 1.65 -0.26 -17.21
N LEU A 324 1.70 0.15 -18.47
CA LEU A 324 0.67 -0.13 -19.48
C LEU A 324 1.25 -1.00 -20.60
N TRP A 325 0.49 -2.00 -21.06
CA TRP A 325 0.93 -2.93 -22.12
C TRP A 325 1.45 -2.20 -23.37
N LYS A 326 0.67 -1.24 -23.87
CA LYS A 326 1.02 -0.42 -25.03
C LYS A 326 2.35 0.35 -24.87
N ASP A 327 2.72 0.70 -23.64
CA ASP A 327 3.89 1.53 -23.35
C ASP A 327 5.18 0.70 -23.23
N TYR A 328 5.10 -0.61 -22.97
CA TYR A 328 6.28 -1.47 -22.91
C TYR A 328 7.00 -1.58 -24.26
N LYS A 329 6.25 -1.58 -25.37
CA LYS A 329 6.86 -1.51 -26.72
C LYS A 329 7.63 -0.21 -26.92
N THR A 330 7.05 0.91 -26.47
CA THR A 330 7.69 2.23 -26.53
C THR A 330 8.93 2.29 -25.65
N ALA A 331 8.86 1.75 -24.43
CA ALA A 331 9.99 1.64 -23.52
C ALA A 331 11.15 0.86 -24.14
N ALA A 332 10.87 -0.33 -24.70
CA ALA A 332 11.88 -1.14 -25.38
C ALA A 332 12.54 -0.41 -26.56
N ASN A 333 11.77 0.34 -27.35
CA ASN A 333 12.32 1.14 -28.45
C ASN A 333 13.32 2.20 -27.94
N TYR A 334 12.99 2.90 -26.87
CA TYR A 334 13.87 3.90 -26.29
C TYR A 334 15.14 3.29 -25.66
N PHE A 335 15.03 2.16 -24.97
CA PHE A 335 16.23 1.47 -24.49
C PHE A 335 17.14 0.99 -25.63
N ASN A 336 16.58 0.49 -26.74
CA ASN A 336 17.37 0.14 -27.92
C ASN A 336 18.07 1.37 -28.53
N LYS A 337 17.40 2.54 -28.57
CA LYS A 337 18.04 3.78 -29.01
C LYS A 337 19.18 4.21 -28.07
N ALA A 338 19.01 4.03 -26.76
CA ALA A 338 20.08 4.29 -25.80
C ALA A 338 21.31 3.40 -26.07
N ILE A 339 21.09 2.11 -26.31
CA ILE A 339 22.15 1.15 -26.65
C ILE A 339 22.83 1.48 -27.99
N ALA A 340 22.07 1.97 -28.97
CA ALA A 340 22.63 2.38 -30.27
C ALA A 340 23.56 3.61 -30.13
N GLU A 341 23.27 4.50 -29.19
CA GLU A 341 24.10 5.68 -28.88
C GLU A 341 25.30 5.31 -27.98
N ASP A 342 25.14 4.36 -27.07
CA ASP A 342 26.21 3.83 -26.20
C ASP A 342 25.98 2.34 -25.91
N SER A 343 26.75 1.49 -26.59
CA SER A 343 26.66 0.03 -26.46
C SER A 343 27.23 -0.51 -25.14
N THR A 344 27.87 0.35 -24.34
CA THR A 344 28.39 -0.01 -23.01
C THR A 344 27.43 0.40 -21.88
N TYR A 345 26.28 0.98 -22.21
CA TYR A 345 25.33 1.49 -21.22
C TYR A 345 24.51 0.36 -20.56
N ALA A 346 25.09 -0.26 -19.52
CA ALA A 346 24.54 -1.43 -18.83
C ALA A 346 23.08 -1.27 -18.35
N LEU A 347 22.70 -0.09 -17.84
CA LEU A 347 21.34 0.19 -17.37
C LEU A 347 20.29 0.06 -18.49
N ALA A 348 20.62 0.41 -19.73
CA ALA A 348 19.69 0.29 -20.86
C ALA A 348 19.38 -1.18 -21.18
N TYR A 349 20.39 -2.06 -21.05
CA TYR A 349 20.19 -3.51 -21.15
C TYR A 349 19.33 -4.04 -20.00
N ALA A 350 19.59 -3.63 -18.75
CA ALA A 350 18.73 -4.01 -17.62
C ALA A 350 17.27 -3.55 -17.82
N GLY A 351 17.07 -2.34 -18.35
CA GLY A 351 15.75 -1.80 -18.71
C GLY A 351 15.01 -2.63 -19.77
N LEU A 352 15.72 -3.15 -20.79
CA LEU A 352 15.16 -4.13 -21.71
C LEU A 352 14.79 -5.43 -21.01
N GLY A 353 15.66 -5.93 -20.13
CA GLY A 353 15.40 -7.12 -19.30
C GLY A 353 14.08 -7.00 -18.54
N ASP A 354 13.91 -5.91 -17.80
CA ASP A 354 12.71 -5.57 -17.06
C ASP A 354 11.47 -5.41 -17.96
N THR A 355 11.64 -4.84 -19.14
CA THR A 355 10.54 -4.66 -20.10
C THR A 355 10.07 -5.99 -20.66
N TYR A 356 10.99 -6.85 -21.09
CA TYR A 356 10.65 -8.17 -21.62
C TYR A 356 10.09 -9.10 -20.55
N PHE A 357 10.55 -9.01 -19.29
CA PHE A 357 9.89 -9.69 -18.18
C PHE A 357 8.41 -9.29 -18.06
N LEU A 358 8.10 -7.99 -18.12
CA LEU A 358 6.71 -7.53 -18.05
C LEU A 358 5.88 -8.02 -19.24
N LYS A 359 6.47 -8.08 -20.45
CA LYS A 359 5.79 -8.59 -21.64
C LYS A 359 5.42 -10.06 -21.57
N ILE A 360 6.04 -10.86 -20.70
CA ILE A 360 5.57 -12.23 -20.40
C ILE A 360 4.11 -12.18 -19.93
N TRP A 361 3.74 -11.15 -19.15
CA TRP A 361 2.39 -10.94 -18.61
C TRP A 361 1.37 -10.37 -19.60
N GLU A 362 1.80 -9.98 -20.81
CA GLU A 362 0.92 -9.43 -21.85
C GLU A 362 0.26 -10.52 -22.70
N THR A 363 0.90 -11.69 -22.81
CA THR A 363 0.51 -12.75 -23.74
C THR A 363 0.07 -14.02 -23.01
N SER A 364 -0.76 -14.81 -23.69
CA SER A 364 -1.17 -16.17 -23.30
C SER A 364 -0.56 -17.23 -24.23
N ASP A 365 0.22 -16.83 -25.23
CA ASP A 365 0.96 -17.73 -26.10
C ASP A 365 2.26 -18.18 -25.42
N SER A 366 2.40 -19.49 -25.18
CA SER A 366 3.56 -20.04 -24.47
C SER A 366 4.87 -19.92 -25.23
N THR A 367 4.83 -19.84 -26.57
CA THR A 367 6.02 -19.60 -27.39
C THR A 367 6.48 -18.16 -27.20
N GLU A 368 5.56 -17.20 -27.28
CA GLU A 368 5.88 -15.78 -27.06
C GLU A 368 6.35 -15.52 -25.62
N MET A 369 5.75 -16.18 -24.63
CA MET A 369 6.22 -16.13 -23.23
C MET A 369 7.67 -16.58 -23.11
N ARG A 370 8.02 -17.73 -23.71
CA ARG A 370 9.39 -18.27 -23.68
C ARG A 370 10.37 -17.35 -24.40
N GLU A 371 9.99 -16.77 -25.53
CA GLU A 371 10.81 -15.78 -26.22
C GLU A 371 11.06 -14.53 -25.37
N ASN A 372 10.02 -14.01 -24.72
CA ASN A 372 10.12 -12.84 -23.84
C ASN A 372 11.00 -13.17 -22.62
N ARG A 373 10.88 -14.36 -22.02
CA ARG A 373 11.78 -14.84 -20.96
C ARG A 373 13.24 -14.88 -21.42
N ASN A 374 13.51 -15.49 -22.56
CA ASN A 374 14.88 -15.59 -23.10
C ASN A 374 15.48 -14.21 -23.41
N LYS A 375 14.69 -13.29 -23.97
CA LYS A 375 15.12 -11.89 -24.18
C LYS A 375 15.41 -11.21 -22.86
N ALA A 376 14.55 -11.37 -21.86
CA ALA A 376 14.73 -10.77 -20.55
C ALA A 376 16.05 -11.20 -19.89
N GLU A 377 16.34 -12.51 -19.90
CA GLU A 377 17.59 -13.07 -19.38
C GLU A 377 18.80 -12.60 -20.19
N THR A 378 18.74 -12.66 -21.52
CA THR A 378 19.84 -12.25 -22.41
C THR A 378 20.27 -10.81 -22.13
N TYR A 379 19.31 -9.89 -22.01
CA TYR A 379 19.62 -8.50 -21.73
C TYR A 379 20.10 -8.26 -20.30
N ALA A 380 19.55 -8.97 -19.31
CA ALA A 380 20.04 -8.87 -17.94
C ALA A 380 21.48 -9.41 -17.80
N LEU A 381 21.81 -10.54 -18.44
CA LEU A 381 23.17 -11.07 -18.49
C LEU A 381 24.11 -10.12 -19.22
N LYS A 382 23.68 -9.50 -20.33
CA LYS A 382 24.51 -8.51 -21.04
C LYS A 382 24.79 -7.29 -20.16
N ALA A 383 23.81 -6.84 -19.37
CA ALA A 383 24.00 -5.77 -18.40
C ALA A 383 25.06 -6.15 -17.34
N LEU A 384 25.04 -7.40 -16.85
CA LEU A 384 26.03 -7.89 -15.88
C LEU A 384 27.43 -8.13 -16.48
N GLU A 385 27.53 -8.43 -17.77
CA GLU A 385 28.81 -8.47 -18.48
C GLU A 385 29.49 -7.10 -18.48
N LEU A 386 28.69 -6.02 -18.64
CA LEU A 386 29.17 -4.64 -18.66
C LEU A 386 29.37 -4.08 -17.24
N GLU A 387 28.48 -4.42 -16.31
CA GLU A 387 28.51 -3.99 -14.91
C GLU A 387 28.07 -5.14 -13.97
N PRO A 388 29.02 -5.94 -13.46
CA PRO A 388 28.70 -7.11 -12.63
C PRO A 388 27.96 -6.78 -11.33
N ARG A 389 28.06 -5.54 -10.84
CA ARG A 389 27.42 -5.08 -9.59
C ARG A 389 26.12 -4.31 -9.82
N LEU A 390 25.47 -4.50 -10.97
CA LEU A 390 24.22 -3.80 -11.28
C LEU A 390 23.01 -4.46 -10.61
N ALA A 391 22.48 -3.83 -9.56
CA ALA A 391 21.36 -4.34 -8.77
C ALA A 391 20.10 -4.61 -9.62
N GLU A 392 19.83 -3.77 -10.61
CA GLU A 392 18.69 -3.89 -11.52
C GLU A 392 18.75 -5.19 -12.32
N ALA A 393 19.91 -5.53 -12.87
CA ALA A 393 20.06 -6.74 -13.67
C ALA A 393 19.99 -8.01 -12.80
N HIS A 394 20.62 -8.00 -11.62
CA HIS A 394 20.45 -9.08 -10.63
C HIS A 394 18.99 -9.24 -10.21
N THR A 395 18.25 -8.13 -10.04
CA THR A 395 16.81 -8.17 -9.72
C THR A 395 16.01 -8.81 -10.85
N VAL A 396 16.29 -8.47 -12.11
CA VAL A 396 15.61 -9.08 -13.27
C VAL A 396 15.85 -10.59 -13.32
N LEU A 397 17.10 -11.04 -13.21
CA LEU A 397 17.44 -12.47 -13.21
C LEU A 397 16.75 -13.21 -12.06
N ALA A 398 16.85 -12.66 -10.83
CA ALA A 398 16.19 -13.24 -9.67
C ALA A 398 14.70 -13.45 -9.91
N THR A 399 14.05 -12.42 -10.50
CA THR A 399 12.63 -12.44 -10.83
C THR A 399 12.28 -13.54 -11.83
N LEU A 400 13.06 -13.72 -12.90
CA LEU A 400 12.86 -14.79 -13.88
C LEU A 400 13.01 -16.16 -13.21
N TYR A 401 14.07 -16.33 -12.43
CA TYR A 401 14.37 -17.58 -11.75
C TYR A 401 13.24 -18.04 -10.84
N PHE A 402 12.64 -17.15 -10.03
CA PHE A 402 11.57 -17.60 -9.14
C PHE A 402 10.17 -17.62 -9.75
N PHE A 403 9.81 -16.66 -10.62
CA PHE A 403 8.45 -16.61 -11.16
C PHE A 403 8.23 -17.57 -12.34
N ILE A 404 9.28 -17.82 -13.12
CA ILE A 404 9.16 -18.53 -14.40
C ILE A 404 9.86 -19.89 -14.34
N ASP A 405 11.12 -19.91 -13.89
CA ASP A 405 11.95 -21.13 -13.97
C ASP A 405 11.86 -22.02 -12.73
N TRP A 406 11.33 -21.48 -11.64
CA TRP A 406 11.31 -22.09 -10.31
C TRP A 406 12.70 -22.55 -9.83
N ASP A 407 13.73 -21.78 -10.19
CA ASP A 407 15.10 -21.92 -9.69
C ASP A 407 15.30 -21.07 -8.43
N TRP A 408 14.82 -21.61 -7.31
CA TRP A 408 14.79 -20.90 -6.03
C TRP A 408 16.19 -20.55 -5.51
N ALA A 409 17.20 -21.38 -5.80
CA ALA A 409 18.56 -21.18 -5.33
C ALA A 409 19.26 -20.01 -6.06
N ASN A 410 19.15 -19.97 -7.40
CA ASN A 410 19.70 -18.86 -8.17
C ASN A 410 18.91 -17.56 -7.96
N ALA A 411 17.60 -17.65 -7.71
CA ALA A 411 16.80 -16.51 -7.29
C ALA A 411 17.30 -15.90 -5.97
N GLN A 412 17.48 -16.72 -4.93
CA GLN A 412 18.01 -16.28 -3.63
C GLN A 412 19.38 -15.61 -3.77
N THR A 413 20.27 -16.20 -4.55
CA THR A 413 21.62 -15.66 -4.78
C THR A 413 21.57 -14.30 -5.47
N SER A 414 20.80 -14.20 -6.56
CA SER A 414 20.66 -12.97 -7.34
C SER A 414 19.99 -11.85 -6.52
N PHE A 415 18.97 -12.16 -5.72
CA PHE A 415 18.38 -11.17 -4.80
C PHE A 415 19.36 -10.69 -3.73
N SER A 416 20.19 -11.60 -3.18
CA SER A 416 21.19 -11.24 -2.18
C SER A 416 22.24 -10.30 -2.76
N ASN A 417 22.71 -10.57 -3.98
CA ASN A 417 23.63 -9.69 -4.70
C ASN A 417 23.01 -8.30 -4.96
N ALA A 418 21.78 -8.25 -5.47
CA ALA A 418 21.08 -6.99 -5.72
C ALA A 418 20.93 -6.15 -4.43
N LEU A 419 20.63 -6.80 -3.30
CA LEU A 419 20.49 -6.17 -1.99
C LEU A 419 21.81 -5.58 -1.49
N GLU A 420 22.93 -6.26 -1.69
CA GLU A 420 24.26 -5.76 -1.36
C GLU A 420 24.60 -4.50 -2.17
N PHE A 421 24.22 -4.47 -3.45
CA PHE A 421 24.62 -3.39 -4.36
C PHE A 421 23.72 -2.16 -4.30
N ASN A 422 22.41 -2.32 -4.07
CA ASN A 422 21.49 -1.19 -3.90
C ASN A 422 20.30 -1.53 -2.98
N ASN A 423 20.44 -1.21 -1.69
CA ASN A 423 19.41 -1.43 -0.67
C ASN A 423 18.30 -0.35 -0.64
N ASN A 424 18.33 0.64 -1.53
CA ASN A 424 17.23 1.60 -1.70
C ASN A 424 16.43 1.35 -2.99
N TYR A 425 16.64 0.19 -3.65
CA TYR A 425 15.90 -0.14 -4.86
C TYR A 425 14.51 -0.71 -4.52
N SER A 426 13.46 0.11 -4.62
CA SER A 426 12.07 -0.30 -4.33
C SER A 426 11.62 -1.55 -5.12
N THR A 427 12.05 -1.67 -6.40
CA THR A 427 11.68 -2.82 -7.22
C THR A 427 12.25 -4.13 -6.69
N LEU A 428 13.50 -4.10 -6.25
CA LEU A 428 14.15 -5.24 -5.61
C LEU A 428 13.33 -5.70 -4.40
N HIS A 429 13.00 -4.79 -3.49
CA HIS A 429 12.37 -5.16 -2.23
C HIS A 429 10.99 -5.79 -2.38
N HIS A 430 10.11 -5.27 -3.24
CA HIS A 430 8.79 -5.89 -3.39
C HIS A 430 8.87 -7.25 -4.10
N ARG A 431 9.73 -7.40 -5.12
CA ARG A 431 9.92 -8.70 -5.79
C ARG A 431 10.58 -9.73 -4.88
N TYR A 432 11.54 -9.30 -4.08
CA TYR A 432 12.20 -10.18 -3.11
C TYR A 432 11.23 -10.62 -2.01
N ALA A 433 10.32 -9.73 -1.58
CA ALA A 433 9.23 -10.10 -0.68
C ALA A 433 8.29 -11.16 -1.28
N GLU A 434 7.94 -11.05 -2.56
CA GLU A 434 7.16 -12.09 -3.25
C GLU A 434 7.89 -13.43 -3.23
N PHE A 435 9.16 -13.46 -3.66
CA PHE A 435 10.00 -14.65 -3.63
C PHE A 435 10.06 -15.29 -2.23
N LEU A 436 10.33 -14.49 -1.20
CA LEU A 436 10.40 -14.99 0.18
C LEU A 436 9.08 -15.61 0.63
N SER A 437 7.96 -15.05 0.20
CA SER A 437 6.64 -15.63 0.50
C SER A 437 6.39 -16.96 -0.24
N TYR A 438 6.91 -17.14 -1.47
CA TYR A 438 6.85 -18.43 -2.17
C TYR A 438 7.60 -19.55 -1.45
N ILE A 439 8.72 -19.22 -0.80
CA ILE A 439 9.56 -20.17 -0.06
C ILE A 439 9.25 -20.20 1.45
N ASP A 440 8.06 -19.74 1.83
CA ASP A 440 7.52 -19.75 3.21
C ASP A 440 8.36 -18.97 4.26
N LYS A 441 9.03 -17.90 3.83
CA LYS A 441 9.79 -16.97 4.69
C LYS A 441 9.06 -15.64 4.86
N ASP A 442 7.85 -15.65 5.43
CA ASP A 442 6.99 -14.45 5.41
C ASP A 442 7.41 -13.34 6.33
N ASP A 443 8.05 -13.66 7.45
CA ASP A 443 8.56 -12.64 8.36
C ASP A 443 9.63 -11.80 7.65
N GLU A 444 10.52 -12.44 6.89
CA GLU A 444 11.47 -11.77 6.00
C GLU A 444 10.75 -11.06 4.84
N ALA A 445 9.76 -11.71 4.20
CA ALA A 445 8.98 -11.09 3.14
C ALA A 445 8.33 -9.78 3.62
N ARG A 446 7.79 -9.78 4.84
CA ARG A 446 7.16 -8.62 5.46
C ARG A 446 8.16 -7.52 5.79
N LYS A 447 9.38 -7.85 6.20
CA LYS A 447 10.46 -6.84 6.34
C LYS A 447 10.75 -6.15 5.01
N HIS A 448 10.89 -6.92 3.93
CA HIS A 448 11.25 -6.35 2.63
C HIS A 448 10.13 -5.51 2.00
N ILE A 449 8.88 -5.96 2.04
CA ILE A 449 7.78 -5.17 1.51
C ILE A 449 7.49 -3.92 2.36
N ASN A 450 7.68 -3.98 3.69
CA ASN A 450 7.63 -2.78 4.52
C ASN A 450 8.74 -1.80 4.12
N LYS A 451 9.95 -2.29 3.83
CA LYS A 451 11.02 -1.44 3.29
C LYS A 451 10.67 -0.82 1.94
N ALA A 452 10.03 -1.57 1.05
CA ALA A 452 9.52 -1.02 -0.21
C ALA A 452 8.45 0.06 0.04
N LEU A 453 7.57 -0.11 1.03
CA LEU A 453 6.56 0.90 1.41
C LEU A 453 7.18 2.14 2.05
N GLU A 454 8.32 2.02 2.74
CA GLU A 454 9.08 3.16 3.24
C GLU A 454 9.72 3.95 2.08
N ILE A 455 10.32 3.25 1.11
CA ILE A 455 11.03 3.84 -0.02
C ILE A 455 10.04 4.41 -1.06
N ASP A 456 8.92 3.73 -1.30
CA ASP A 456 7.95 4.07 -2.33
C ASP A 456 6.50 4.03 -1.82
N PRO A 457 6.14 4.89 -0.85
CA PRO A 457 4.87 4.84 -0.11
C PRO A 457 3.61 5.02 -0.95
N LEU A 458 3.73 5.67 -2.11
CA LEU A 458 2.65 5.98 -3.04
C LEU A 458 2.72 5.13 -4.33
N SER A 459 3.53 4.08 -4.34
CA SER A 459 3.51 3.10 -5.43
C SER A 459 2.36 2.12 -5.28
N TYR A 460 1.44 2.15 -6.23
CA TYR A 460 0.33 1.20 -6.27
C TYR A 460 0.82 -0.26 -6.39
N ILE A 461 1.94 -0.51 -7.07
CA ILE A 461 2.54 -1.86 -7.21
C ILE A 461 3.01 -2.38 -5.85
N VAL A 462 3.69 -1.54 -5.07
CA VAL A 462 4.17 -1.93 -3.74
C VAL A 462 2.98 -2.20 -2.80
N ARG A 463 1.94 -1.36 -2.87
CA ARG A 463 0.69 -1.57 -2.10
C ARG A 463 -0.03 -2.84 -2.54
N GLU A 464 -0.10 -3.10 -3.84
CA GLU A 464 -0.68 -4.33 -4.42
C GLU A 464 0.03 -5.58 -3.89
N VAL A 465 1.37 -5.62 -3.95
CA VAL A 465 2.15 -6.75 -3.41
C VAL A 465 1.94 -6.89 -1.91
N SER A 466 1.92 -5.79 -1.16
CA SER A 466 1.67 -5.83 0.28
C SER A 466 0.31 -6.46 0.61
N ALA A 467 -0.75 -6.03 -0.09
CA ALA A 467 -2.09 -6.59 0.04
C ALA A 467 -2.14 -8.09 -0.31
N LYS A 468 -1.44 -8.48 -1.38
CA LYS A 468 -1.30 -9.86 -1.83
C LYS A 468 -0.70 -10.75 -0.73
N LEU A 469 0.40 -10.32 -0.14
CA LEU A 469 1.06 -11.09 0.91
C LEU A 469 0.20 -11.22 2.19
N TYR A 470 -0.54 -10.17 2.56
CA TYR A 470 -1.51 -10.27 3.66
C TYR A 470 -2.64 -11.25 3.34
N LEU A 471 -3.16 -11.22 2.10
CA LEU A 471 -4.20 -12.14 1.64
C LEU A 471 -3.72 -13.59 1.77
N PHE A 472 -2.52 -13.89 1.28
CA PHE A 472 -1.97 -15.24 1.25
C PHE A 472 -1.67 -15.83 2.62
N ARG A 473 -1.51 -14.97 3.63
CA ARG A 473 -1.37 -15.36 5.03
C ARG A 473 -2.68 -15.34 5.82
N GLY A 474 -3.81 -15.10 5.15
CA GLY A 474 -5.13 -15.06 5.78
C GLY A 474 -5.39 -13.80 6.61
N ASN A 475 -4.52 -12.78 6.53
CA ASN A 475 -4.74 -11.49 7.17
C ASN A 475 -5.61 -10.59 6.27
N TYR A 476 -6.86 -10.99 6.12
CA TYR A 476 -7.83 -10.32 5.26
C TYR A 476 -8.09 -8.85 5.62
N PRO A 477 -8.20 -8.45 6.91
CA PRO A 477 -8.41 -7.04 7.26
C PRO A 477 -7.28 -6.13 6.75
N GLN A 478 -6.03 -6.54 6.91
CA GLN A 478 -4.91 -5.72 6.44
C GLN A 478 -4.76 -5.77 4.91
N SER A 479 -5.09 -6.91 4.29
CA SER A 479 -5.18 -7.01 2.83
C SER A 479 -6.18 -6.02 2.25
N LEU A 480 -7.36 -5.88 2.86
CA LEU A 480 -8.38 -4.89 2.46
C LEU A 480 -7.87 -3.46 2.56
N ILE A 481 -7.17 -3.10 3.64
CA ILE A 481 -6.59 -1.76 3.82
C ILE A 481 -5.59 -1.46 2.70
N ASP A 482 -4.62 -2.34 2.48
CA ASP A 482 -3.55 -2.10 1.51
C ASP A 482 -4.05 -2.12 0.07
N SER A 483 -4.98 -3.02 -0.24
CA SER A 483 -5.60 -3.08 -1.57
C SER A 483 -6.50 -1.88 -1.83
N LYS A 484 -7.18 -1.34 -0.81
CA LYS A 484 -7.96 -0.11 -0.96
C LYS A 484 -7.06 1.10 -1.25
N ILE A 485 -5.96 1.23 -0.53
CA ILE A 485 -4.95 2.28 -0.80
C ILE A 485 -4.40 2.10 -2.22
N GLY A 486 -4.10 0.86 -2.65
CA GLY A 486 -3.65 0.57 -4.00
C GLY A 486 -4.66 0.97 -5.09
N GLU A 487 -5.95 0.72 -4.86
CA GLU A 487 -7.03 1.15 -5.75
C GLU A 487 -7.12 2.69 -5.82
N ASP A 488 -7.01 3.38 -4.69
CA ASP A 488 -7.08 4.84 -4.64
C ASP A 488 -5.88 5.51 -5.33
N LEU A 489 -4.70 4.89 -5.26
CA LEU A 489 -3.50 5.32 -5.99
C LEU A 489 -3.61 5.09 -7.50
N ASN A 490 -4.29 4.03 -7.94
CA ASN A 490 -4.53 3.78 -9.37
C ASN A 490 -5.85 3.02 -9.64
N LYS A 491 -6.90 3.79 -9.92
CA LYS A 491 -8.27 3.27 -10.15
C LYS A 491 -8.44 2.45 -11.42
N GLU A 492 -7.51 2.53 -12.36
CA GLU A 492 -7.54 1.75 -13.61
C GLU A 492 -7.09 0.31 -13.41
N LYS A 493 -6.38 0.01 -12.30
CA LYS A 493 -5.81 -1.32 -12.06
C LYS A 493 -6.80 -2.25 -11.39
N ILE A 494 -6.85 -3.48 -11.91
CA ILE A 494 -7.85 -4.49 -11.51
C ILE A 494 -7.38 -5.34 -10.33
N ARG A 495 -6.08 -5.59 -10.20
CA ARG A 495 -5.53 -6.48 -9.17
C ARG A 495 -5.91 -6.09 -7.73
N PRO A 496 -5.87 -4.81 -7.32
CA PRO A 496 -6.38 -4.42 -6.01
C PRO A 496 -7.85 -4.80 -5.77
N LEU A 497 -8.71 -4.74 -6.80
CA LEU A 497 -10.12 -5.18 -6.69
C LEU A 497 -10.24 -6.69 -6.49
N LEU A 498 -9.38 -7.48 -7.14
CA LEU A 498 -9.36 -8.94 -6.96
C LEU A 498 -8.97 -9.31 -5.53
N TYR A 499 -7.98 -8.65 -4.93
CA TYR A 499 -7.62 -8.92 -3.54
C TYR A 499 -8.72 -8.51 -2.55
N GLN A 500 -9.41 -7.39 -2.81
CA GLN A 500 -10.58 -7.00 -2.03
C GLN A 500 -11.71 -8.03 -2.13
N PHE A 501 -11.96 -8.55 -3.33
CA PHE A 501 -12.92 -9.63 -3.56
C PHE A 501 -12.56 -10.89 -2.77
N TRP A 502 -11.33 -11.40 -2.91
CA TRP A 502 -10.88 -12.62 -2.21
C TRP A 502 -10.91 -12.46 -0.69
N ALA A 503 -10.47 -11.31 -0.17
CA ALA A 503 -10.51 -11.02 1.26
C ALA A 503 -11.95 -10.96 1.79
N ASN A 504 -12.88 -10.30 1.09
CA ASN A 504 -14.30 -10.26 1.49
C ASN A 504 -14.99 -11.62 1.37
N TYR A 505 -14.65 -12.41 0.36
CA TYR A 505 -15.16 -13.77 0.22
C TYR A 505 -14.76 -14.64 1.42
N ALA A 506 -13.48 -14.58 1.81
CA ALA A 506 -12.97 -15.32 2.97
C ALA A 506 -13.57 -14.82 4.30
N LEU A 507 -13.81 -13.51 4.43
CA LEU A 507 -14.47 -12.91 5.60
C LEU A 507 -15.98 -13.13 5.63
N LYS A 508 -16.58 -13.68 4.56
CA LYS A 508 -18.04 -13.88 4.42
C LYS A 508 -18.83 -12.57 4.42
N ASN A 509 -18.24 -11.52 3.85
CA ASN A 509 -18.87 -10.21 3.67
C ASN A 509 -19.68 -10.20 2.37
N ASP A 510 -20.83 -10.86 2.38
CA ASP A 510 -21.56 -11.22 1.15
C ASP A 510 -22.03 -10.00 0.32
N GLU A 511 -22.40 -8.89 0.96
CA GLU A 511 -22.77 -7.64 0.26
C GLU A 511 -21.57 -7.00 -0.47
N GLU A 512 -20.41 -6.98 0.17
CA GLU A 512 -19.16 -6.50 -0.42
C GLU A 512 -18.73 -7.38 -1.59
N VAL A 513 -18.86 -8.71 -1.45
CA VAL A 513 -18.55 -9.67 -2.53
C VAL A 513 -19.36 -9.34 -3.79
N LEU A 514 -20.66 -9.05 -3.65
CA LEU A 514 -21.51 -8.65 -4.76
C LEU A 514 -21.03 -7.33 -5.40
N ASP A 515 -20.71 -6.32 -4.60
CA ASP A 515 -20.20 -5.04 -5.10
C ASP A 515 -18.87 -5.20 -5.89
N TYR A 516 -17.92 -5.96 -5.35
CA TYR A 516 -16.67 -6.22 -6.08
C TYR A 516 -16.89 -7.06 -7.33
N ILE A 517 -17.81 -8.02 -7.33
CA ILE A 517 -18.14 -8.76 -8.55
C ILE A 517 -18.74 -7.87 -9.63
N LYS A 518 -19.59 -6.89 -9.28
CA LYS A 518 -20.08 -5.89 -10.24
C LYS A 518 -18.93 -5.10 -10.84
N LYS A 519 -17.99 -4.65 -10.01
CA LYS A 519 -16.77 -3.94 -10.47
C LYS A 519 -15.91 -4.81 -11.38
N ILE A 520 -15.71 -6.09 -11.03
CA ILE A 520 -14.95 -7.07 -11.83
C ILE A 520 -15.65 -7.32 -13.16
N ASN A 521 -16.97 -7.54 -13.17
CA ASN A 521 -17.77 -7.69 -14.38
C ASN A 521 -17.58 -6.49 -15.33
N LEU A 522 -17.63 -5.27 -14.79
CA LEU A 522 -17.48 -4.06 -15.58
C LEU A 522 -16.06 -3.86 -16.12
N LYS A 523 -15.01 -4.18 -15.34
CA LYS A 523 -13.62 -3.86 -15.68
C LYS A 523 -12.83 -4.99 -16.34
N LEU A 524 -13.11 -6.25 -16.01
CA LEU A 524 -12.27 -7.39 -16.36
C LEU A 524 -12.89 -8.28 -17.45
N LEU A 525 -14.20 -8.54 -17.39
CA LEU A 525 -14.81 -9.57 -18.23
C LEU A 525 -15.16 -9.05 -19.64
N THR A 526 -14.93 -9.88 -20.64
CA THR A 526 -15.32 -9.67 -22.04
C THR A 526 -16.83 -9.85 -22.22
N ASN A 527 -17.38 -10.92 -21.65
CA ASN A 527 -18.79 -11.27 -21.68
C ASN A 527 -19.55 -10.74 -20.46
N LYS A 528 -19.77 -9.43 -20.41
CA LYS A 528 -20.43 -8.75 -19.28
C LYS A 528 -21.92 -9.05 -19.26
N ILE A 529 -22.47 -9.24 -18.07
CA ILE A 529 -23.93 -9.34 -17.87
C ILE A 529 -24.48 -8.11 -17.13
N PRO A 530 -25.78 -7.77 -17.28
CA PRO A 530 -26.44 -6.73 -16.49
C PRO A 530 -26.28 -6.93 -14.98
N GLU A 531 -26.23 -5.84 -14.21
CA GLU A 531 -26.14 -5.92 -12.75
C GLU A 531 -27.35 -6.63 -12.12
N ASP A 532 -28.54 -6.52 -12.72
CA ASP A 532 -29.75 -7.19 -12.25
C ASP A 532 -29.61 -8.72 -12.29
N ASP A 533 -28.88 -9.25 -13.28
CA ASP A 533 -28.61 -10.69 -13.38
C ASP A 533 -27.64 -11.13 -12.27
N LEU A 534 -26.64 -10.31 -11.93
CA LEU A 534 -25.75 -10.56 -10.80
C LEU A 534 -26.51 -10.51 -9.46
N ASN A 535 -27.40 -9.54 -9.29
CA ASN A 535 -28.27 -9.46 -8.12
C ASN A 535 -29.16 -10.72 -8.03
N LEU A 536 -29.70 -11.19 -9.15
CA LEU A 536 -30.52 -12.40 -9.20
C LEU A 536 -29.72 -13.67 -8.83
N ILE A 537 -28.50 -13.82 -9.35
CA ILE A 537 -27.60 -14.93 -8.98
C ILE A 537 -27.33 -14.90 -7.48
N TYR A 538 -27.01 -13.72 -6.94
CA TYR A 538 -26.77 -13.54 -5.52
C TYR A 538 -28.00 -13.89 -4.66
N HIS A 539 -29.19 -13.40 -5.02
CA HIS A 539 -30.43 -13.71 -4.30
C HIS A 539 -30.79 -15.20 -4.32
N LYS A 540 -30.47 -15.91 -5.41
CA LYS A 540 -30.80 -17.33 -5.57
C LYS A 540 -29.79 -18.26 -4.90
N SER A 541 -28.51 -17.95 -5.00
CA SER A 541 -27.42 -18.89 -4.71
C SER A 541 -26.32 -18.30 -3.82
N GLY A 542 -26.50 -17.08 -3.31
CA GLY A 542 -25.54 -16.39 -2.44
C GLY A 542 -24.20 -16.12 -3.10
N ARG A 543 -23.18 -15.89 -2.28
CA ARG A 543 -21.80 -15.64 -2.74
C ARG A 543 -21.17 -16.80 -3.51
N ASP A 544 -21.54 -18.04 -3.21
CA ASP A 544 -20.99 -19.23 -3.88
C ASP A 544 -21.55 -19.33 -5.31
N GLY A 545 -22.82 -18.95 -5.52
CA GLY A 545 -23.39 -18.79 -6.86
C GLY A 545 -22.68 -17.73 -7.70
N LEU A 546 -22.34 -16.60 -7.07
CA LEU A 546 -21.55 -15.54 -7.70
C LEU A 546 -20.12 -16.01 -8.05
N MET A 547 -19.47 -16.77 -7.15
CA MET A 547 -18.15 -17.37 -7.37
C MET A 547 -18.18 -18.39 -8.52
N LEU A 548 -19.22 -19.22 -8.59
CA LEU A 548 -19.42 -20.16 -9.70
C LEU A 548 -19.61 -19.43 -11.03
N TRP A 549 -20.44 -18.39 -11.05
CA TRP A 549 -20.59 -17.54 -12.23
C TRP A 549 -19.24 -16.96 -12.67
N LEU A 550 -18.49 -16.36 -11.74
CA LEU A 550 -17.17 -15.80 -12.04
C LEU A 550 -16.22 -16.87 -12.61
N ALA A 551 -16.19 -18.07 -12.02
CA ALA A 551 -15.39 -19.20 -12.52
C ALA A 551 -15.75 -19.56 -13.97
N THR A 552 -17.04 -19.54 -14.32
CA THR A 552 -17.49 -19.85 -15.69
C THR A 552 -17.20 -18.73 -16.69
N SER A 553 -17.13 -17.48 -16.24
CA SER A 553 -16.87 -16.31 -17.08
C SER A 553 -15.38 -16.03 -17.31
N LEU A 554 -14.49 -16.57 -16.47
CA LEU A 554 -13.05 -16.42 -16.63
C LEU A 554 -12.51 -17.33 -17.74
N GLU A 555 -11.71 -16.75 -18.63
CA GLU A 555 -11.06 -17.46 -19.74
C GLU A 555 -9.77 -18.17 -19.28
N GLN A 556 -9.02 -17.56 -18.35
CA GLN A 556 -7.72 -18.07 -17.90
C GLN A 556 -7.87 -19.23 -16.90
N SER A 557 -7.08 -20.30 -17.08
CA SER A 557 -7.15 -21.52 -16.26
C SER A 557 -6.86 -21.26 -14.78
N LEU A 558 -5.84 -20.45 -14.45
CA LEU A 558 -5.42 -20.26 -13.06
C LEU A 558 -6.46 -19.51 -12.19
N PRO A 559 -6.95 -18.30 -12.55
CA PRO A 559 -8.01 -17.63 -11.78
C PRO A 559 -9.27 -18.48 -11.63
N LYS A 560 -9.60 -19.27 -12.66
CA LYS A 560 -10.73 -20.21 -12.64
C LYS A 560 -10.50 -21.37 -11.67
N ALA A 561 -9.28 -21.93 -11.64
CA ALA A 561 -8.90 -22.96 -10.68
C ALA A 561 -9.07 -22.45 -9.24
N HIS A 562 -8.60 -21.23 -8.94
CA HIS A 562 -8.80 -20.62 -7.62
C HIS A 562 -10.28 -20.53 -7.23
N CYS A 563 -11.16 -20.13 -8.15
CA CYS A 563 -12.60 -20.10 -7.87
C CYS A 563 -13.14 -21.49 -7.53
N TYR A 564 -12.78 -22.52 -8.30
CA TYR A 564 -13.22 -23.89 -8.03
C TYR A 564 -12.67 -24.47 -6.72
N THR A 565 -11.44 -24.10 -6.34
CA THR A 565 -10.90 -24.44 -5.02
C THR A 565 -11.80 -23.94 -3.89
N PHE A 566 -12.25 -22.69 -3.96
CA PHE A 566 -13.15 -22.10 -2.95
C PHE A 566 -14.60 -22.61 -3.00
N LEU A 567 -14.99 -23.24 -4.11
CA LEU A 567 -16.27 -23.95 -4.27
C LEU A 567 -16.18 -25.43 -3.85
N ASN A 568 -15.02 -25.87 -3.32
CA ASN A 568 -14.74 -27.26 -2.96
C ASN A 568 -14.84 -28.24 -4.15
N GLU A 569 -14.56 -27.76 -5.36
CA GLU A 569 -14.59 -28.50 -6.61
C GLU A 569 -13.17 -28.93 -7.01
N GLN A 570 -12.53 -29.72 -6.14
CA GLN A 570 -11.09 -30.01 -6.20
C GLN A 570 -10.65 -30.64 -7.53
N GLU A 571 -11.44 -31.54 -8.11
CA GLU A 571 -11.12 -32.16 -9.41
C GLU A 571 -11.09 -31.15 -10.56
N LYS A 572 -12.04 -30.20 -10.58
CA LYS A 572 -12.06 -29.13 -11.58
C LYS A 572 -10.86 -28.20 -11.40
N ALA A 573 -10.54 -27.85 -10.15
CA ALA A 573 -9.38 -27.03 -9.83
C ALA A 573 -8.08 -27.72 -10.27
N MET A 574 -7.88 -29.00 -9.92
CA MET A 574 -6.68 -29.75 -10.28
C MET A 574 -6.51 -29.92 -11.79
N ASN A 575 -7.59 -30.23 -12.52
CA ASN A 575 -7.52 -30.34 -13.98
C ASN A 575 -7.08 -29.02 -14.63
N LEU A 576 -7.53 -27.87 -14.13
CA LEU A 576 -7.13 -26.56 -14.63
C LEU A 576 -5.68 -26.20 -14.26
N LEU A 577 -5.24 -26.55 -13.05
CA LEU A 577 -3.85 -26.32 -12.62
C LEU A 577 -2.86 -27.16 -13.44
N GLU A 578 -3.18 -28.44 -13.67
CA GLU A 578 -2.34 -29.31 -14.49
C GLU A 578 -2.36 -28.90 -15.97
N ASP A 579 -3.52 -28.49 -16.50
CA ASP A 579 -3.62 -27.95 -17.86
C ASP A 579 -2.77 -26.67 -18.01
N ALA A 580 -2.83 -25.76 -17.05
CA ALA A 580 -2.00 -24.56 -17.02
C ALA A 580 -0.51 -24.92 -17.00
N PHE A 581 -0.09 -25.84 -16.12
CA PHE A 581 1.29 -26.33 -16.06
C PHE A 581 1.75 -26.96 -17.38
N ASN A 582 0.96 -27.87 -17.95
CA ASN A 582 1.31 -28.60 -19.17
C ASN A 582 1.40 -27.68 -20.40
N LYS A 583 0.64 -26.58 -20.42
CA LYS A 583 0.72 -25.55 -21.46
C LYS A 583 1.91 -24.61 -21.28
N GLY A 584 2.66 -24.74 -20.18
CA GLY A 584 3.72 -23.80 -19.81
C GLY A 584 3.18 -22.44 -19.41
N ASP A 585 1.92 -22.36 -18.96
CA ASP A 585 1.36 -21.15 -18.38
C ASP A 585 1.92 -20.94 -16.97
N ARG A 586 1.80 -19.70 -16.49
CA ARG A 586 2.28 -19.32 -15.17
C ARG A 586 1.36 -19.92 -14.13
N LEU A 587 1.89 -20.79 -13.28
CA LEU A 587 1.17 -21.25 -12.10
C LEU A 587 1.05 -20.16 -11.02
N GLY A 588 1.77 -19.05 -11.17
CA GLY A 588 1.55 -17.81 -10.44
C GLY A 588 1.33 -18.06 -8.96
N ASP A 589 0.17 -17.69 -8.45
CA ASP A 589 -0.16 -17.75 -7.02
C ASP A 589 -0.67 -19.13 -6.53
N ALA A 590 -0.69 -20.18 -7.38
CA ALA A 590 -1.21 -21.51 -7.01
C ALA A 590 -0.56 -22.14 -5.76
N PRO A 591 0.76 -21.99 -5.50
CA PRO A 591 1.40 -22.58 -4.32
C PRO A 591 1.05 -21.90 -3.01
N TYR A 592 0.42 -20.73 -3.02
CA TYR A 592 0.19 -19.98 -1.79
C TYR A 592 -0.89 -20.64 -0.95
N ARG A 593 -0.63 -20.71 0.36
CA ARG A 593 -1.49 -21.32 1.39
C ARG A 593 -2.97 -20.97 1.25
N TYR A 594 -3.29 -19.71 0.96
CA TYR A 594 -4.68 -19.28 0.76
C TYR A 594 -5.42 -20.09 -0.32
N PHE A 595 -4.76 -20.39 -1.45
CA PHE A 595 -5.31 -21.24 -2.51
C PHE A 595 -4.97 -22.72 -2.32
N ALA A 596 -3.85 -23.04 -1.67
CA ALA A 596 -3.37 -24.40 -1.52
C ALA A 596 -4.11 -25.19 -0.42
N THR A 597 -4.59 -24.56 0.65
CA THR A 597 -5.14 -25.26 1.84
C THR A 597 -6.24 -26.26 1.56
N GLN A 598 -7.08 -26.04 0.54
CA GLN A 598 -8.13 -26.98 0.14
C GLN A 598 -7.61 -28.15 -0.71
N LEU A 599 -6.39 -28.03 -1.24
CA LEU A 599 -5.72 -28.99 -2.12
C LEU A 599 -4.50 -29.64 -1.46
N GLU A 600 -4.07 -29.19 -0.27
CA GLU A 600 -2.87 -29.68 0.44
C GLU A 600 -2.91 -31.19 0.72
N SER A 601 -4.09 -31.79 0.91
CA SER A 601 -4.26 -33.24 1.06
C SER A 601 -4.37 -34.00 -0.27
N ASN A 602 -4.42 -33.31 -1.40
CA ASN A 602 -4.56 -33.92 -2.72
C ASN A 602 -3.17 -34.31 -3.27
N SER A 603 -2.97 -35.60 -3.52
CA SER A 603 -1.68 -36.12 -3.99
C SER A 603 -1.24 -35.52 -5.33
N ARG A 604 -2.18 -35.19 -6.23
CA ARG A 604 -1.87 -34.54 -7.51
C ARG A 604 -1.33 -33.13 -7.30
N PHE A 605 -1.86 -32.41 -6.31
CA PHE A 605 -1.39 -31.08 -5.96
C PHE A 605 0.04 -31.15 -5.41
N ILE A 606 0.34 -32.08 -4.52
CA ILE A 606 1.69 -32.29 -3.98
C ILE A 606 2.69 -32.57 -5.12
N VAL A 607 2.38 -33.51 -6.02
CA VAL A 607 3.23 -33.81 -7.19
C VAL A 607 3.41 -32.59 -8.10
N LEU A 608 2.39 -31.75 -8.24
CA LEU A 608 2.51 -30.51 -9.00
C LEU A 608 3.47 -29.52 -8.32
N MET A 609 3.41 -29.39 -7.00
CA MET A 609 4.31 -28.55 -6.22
C MET A 609 5.76 -29.08 -6.24
N GLU A 610 5.95 -30.41 -6.23
CA GLU A 610 7.27 -31.05 -6.42
C GLU A 610 7.88 -30.71 -7.78
N LYS A 611 7.07 -30.73 -8.85
CA LYS A 611 7.52 -30.33 -10.20
C LYS A 611 7.93 -28.85 -10.28
N MET A 612 7.44 -28.02 -9.36
CA MET A 612 7.87 -26.62 -9.20
C MET A 612 9.10 -26.48 -8.30
N ASN A 613 9.72 -27.58 -7.85
CA ASN A 613 10.90 -27.60 -6.98
C ASN A 613 10.73 -26.81 -5.67
N LEU A 614 9.50 -26.68 -5.15
CA LEU A 614 9.22 -25.80 -4.01
C LEU A 614 9.93 -26.30 -2.73
N PRO A 615 10.70 -25.45 -2.02
CA PRO A 615 11.57 -25.90 -0.92
C PRO A 615 10.84 -26.48 0.30
N TRP A 616 9.57 -26.17 0.49
CA TRP A 616 8.79 -26.64 1.64
C TRP A 616 8.10 -27.98 1.38
N VAL A 617 8.02 -28.45 0.13
CA VAL A 617 7.39 -29.73 -0.22
C VAL A 617 8.29 -30.90 0.14
N SER A 618 9.61 -30.73 0.01
CA SER A 618 10.62 -31.75 0.29
C SER A 618 10.92 -31.98 1.77
N ASN A 619 10.29 -31.21 2.67
CA ASN A 619 10.52 -31.27 4.13
C ASN A 619 9.42 -32.00 4.92
N ASN A 620 8.42 -32.60 4.26
CA ASN A 620 7.33 -33.35 4.90
C ASN A 620 7.44 -34.87 4.70
#